data_AF-A0A524J993-F1
#
_entry.id   AF-A0A524J993-F1
#
_cell.length_a   1.000
_cell.length_b   1.000
_cell.length_c   1.000
_cell.angle_alpha   90.00
_cell.angle_beta   90.00
_cell.angle_gamma   90.00
#
_symmetry.space_group_name_H-M   'P 1'
#
loop_
_entity.id
_entity.type
_entity.pdbx_description
1 polymer ?
#
loop_
_entity_poly.entity_id
_entity_poly.type
_entity_poly.pdbx_seq_one_letter_code
_entity_poly.pdbx_strand_id
1 'polypeptide(L)'
;MASAAAVAAAALIAAGCGGSDDPVEPIGTTTDATEPQATTLSKRELINELDPRCAEAGAAIAGLSSGPSGDDLALLASQEEQITRGLLRSANGLATAEDPSGALDRFISGLRKQASIDAQRTEAAQSGDTVAYDALGGELAQAKADTRLAAEEYGFQDCGQEATAIAPTTPDGGAT
;
A
#
# COMPACT_ATOMS: atom_id res chain seq x y z
N MET A 1 41.77 1.69 42.49
CA MET A 1 42.88 2.16 41.66
C MET A 1 42.30 2.63 40.35
N ALA A 2 42.58 3.88 40.00
CA ALA A 2 42.17 4.51 38.76
C ALA A 2 42.85 3.87 37.55
N SER A 3 42.18 3.90 36.40
CA SER A 3 42.80 4.24 35.11
C SER A 3 41.69 4.45 34.08
N ALA A 4 41.54 5.71 33.70
CA ALA A 4 40.78 6.18 32.55
C ALA A 4 41.62 5.99 31.28
N ALA A 5 40.98 5.70 30.15
CA ALA A 5 41.50 6.04 28.82
C ALA A 5 40.32 6.21 27.85
N ALA A 6 40.43 7.20 26.98
CA ALA A 6 39.34 7.93 26.36
C ALA A 6 39.34 7.85 24.83
N VAL A 7 38.25 8.35 24.26
CA VAL A 7 38.07 8.93 22.90
C VAL A 7 37.79 7.96 21.73
N ALA A 8 36.55 8.01 21.22
CA ALA A 8 36.27 8.48 19.86
C ALA A 8 34.75 8.62 19.65
N ALA A 9 34.31 9.86 19.42
CA ALA A 9 32.95 10.20 19.05
C ALA A 9 32.65 9.75 17.61
N ALA A 10 31.58 8.99 17.43
CA ALA A 10 30.91 8.82 16.15
C ALA A 10 29.48 9.33 16.32
N ALA A 11 29.23 10.53 15.80
CA ALA A 11 27.89 11.07 15.62
C ALA A 11 27.19 10.26 14.53
N LEU A 12 26.29 9.37 14.93
CA LEU A 12 25.25 8.85 14.06
C LEU A 12 23.97 9.60 14.42
N ILE A 13 23.57 10.53 13.55
CA ILE A 13 22.23 11.09 13.53
C ILE A 13 21.31 9.96 13.04
N ALA A 14 20.89 9.12 13.97
CA ALA A 14 19.65 8.40 13.81
C ALA A 14 18.55 9.42 14.10
N ALA A 15 17.70 9.70 13.09
CA ALA A 15 16.38 10.24 13.32
C ALA A 15 15.55 9.18 14.07
N GLY A 16 15.87 8.99 15.34
CA GLY A 16 15.10 8.26 16.32
C GLY A 16 14.41 9.30 17.20
N CYS A 17 13.09 9.31 17.13
CA CYS A 17 12.25 9.95 18.14
C CYS A 17 12.51 9.24 19.47
N GLY A 18 13.25 9.88 20.36
CA GLY A 18 13.68 9.30 21.62
C GLY A 18 14.04 10.35 22.65
N GLY A 19 13.02 10.78 23.40
CA GLY A 19 13.09 11.27 24.78
C GLY A 19 14.07 12.42 25.10
N SER A 20 13.52 13.61 25.34
CA SER A 20 14.18 14.60 26.18
C SER A 20 13.24 14.98 27.32
N ASP A 21 13.70 14.69 28.53
CA ASP A 21 13.12 15.05 29.82
C ASP A 21 13.88 16.29 30.31
N ASP A 22 13.22 17.44 30.31
CA ASP A 22 13.62 18.65 31.04
C ASP A 22 12.33 19.39 31.49
N PRO A 23 12.25 19.88 32.73
CA PRO A 23 11.00 20.35 33.32
C PRO A 23 10.63 21.76 32.83
N VAL A 24 9.47 21.89 32.19
CA VAL A 24 8.90 23.19 31.81
C VAL A 24 7.87 23.62 32.85
N GLU A 25 8.12 24.76 33.50
CA GLU A 25 7.23 25.42 34.47
C GLU A 25 5.84 25.75 33.87
N PRO A 26 4.77 25.77 34.69
CA PRO A 26 3.40 25.86 34.19
C PRO A 26 3.04 27.31 33.88
N ILE A 27 2.68 27.59 32.62
CA ILE A 27 2.01 28.85 32.25
C ILE A 27 0.60 28.56 31.75
N GLY A 28 -0.38 29.20 32.41
CA GLY A 28 -1.60 29.69 31.79
C GLY A 28 -2.68 28.67 31.40
N THR A 29 -3.79 28.71 32.13
CA THR A 29 -5.07 28.07 31.81
C THR A 29 -5.63 28.41 30.41
N THR A 30 -6.45 27.46 29.93
CA THR A 30 -7.51 27.51 28.90
C THR A 30 -7.08 27.63 27.43
N THR A 31 -6.99 26.47 26.78
CA THR A 31 -7.69 26.22 25.52
C THR A 31 -8.39 24.88 25.68
N ASP A 32 -9.69 24.82 25.41
CA ASP A 32 -10.45 23.59 25.33
C ASP A 32 -9.62 22.50 24.65
N ALA A 33 -9.51 21.34 25.31
CA ALA A 33 -9.07 20.13 24.64
C ALA A 33 -10.10 19.86 23.54
N THR A 34 -9.86 20.43 22.37
CA THR A 34 -10.41 19.93 21.13
C THR A 34 -9.86 18.51 21.08
N GLU A 35 -10.70 17.54 21.42
CA GLU A 35 -10.51 16.15 21.05
C GLU A 35 -9.94 16.15 19.63
N PRO A 36 -8.92 15.33 19.31
CA PRO A 36 -8.50 15.19 17.93
C PRO A 36 -9.75 14.80 17.14
N GLN A 37 -10.38 15.78 16.48
CA GLN A 37 -11.43 15.54 15.53
C GLN A 37 -10.77 14.59 14.55
N ALA A 38 -11.24 13.35 14.50
CA ALA A 38 -10.86 12.45 13.43
C ALA A 38 -11.16 13.24 12.16
N THR A 39 -10.11 13.80 11.55
CA THR A 39 -10.25 14.62 10.36
C THR A 39 -10.65 13.62 9.30
N THR A 40 -11.95 13.43 9.16
CA THR A 40 -12.57 12.73 8.06
C THR A 40 -12.01 13.38 6.81
N LEU A 41 -11.10 12.68 6.13
CA LEU A 41 -10.52 13.20 4.91
C LEU A 41 -11.66 13.50 3.96
N SER A 42 -11.64 14.66 3.32
CA SER A 42 -12.58 14.91 2.25
C SER A 42 -12.36 13.89 1.13
N LYS A 43 -13.41 13.58 0.37
CA LYS A 43 -13.34 12.70 -0.81
C LYS A 43 -12.15 13.04 -1.74
N ARG A 44 -11.88 14.33 -1.94
CA ARG A 44 -10.77 14.80 -2.80
C ARG A 44 -9.40 14.49 -2.20
N GLU A 45 -9.24 14.68 -0.89
CA GLU A 45 -7.99 14.35 -0.20
C GLU A 45 -7.75 12.84 -0.21
N LEU A 46 -8.80 12.03 -0.03
CA LEU A 46 -8.71 10.58 -0.15
C LEU A 46 -8.26 10.15 -1.55
N ILE A 47 -8.86 10.73 -2.60
CA ILE A 47 -8.47 10.47 -3.99
C ILE A 47 -7.00 10.82 -4.22
N ASN A 48 -6.57 12.02 -3.80
CA ASN A 48 -5.20 12.49 -3.96
C ASN A 48 -4.16 11.60 -3.24
N GLU A 49 -4.54 10.97 -2.13
CA GLU A 49 -3.64 10.10 -1.37
C GLU A 49 -3.62 8.65 -1.90
N LEU A 50 -4.74 8.14 -2.40
CA LEU A 50 -4.84 6.75 -2.86
C LEU A 50 -4.48 6.55 -4.33
N ASP A 51 -4.73 7.52 -5.21
CA ASP A 51 -4.43 7.37 -6.65
C ASP A 51 -2.94 7.08 -6.91
N PRO A 52 -1.97 7.82 -6.34
CA PRO A 52 -0.54 7.51 -6.52
C PRO A 52 -0.18 6.10 -6.03
N ARG A 53 -0.81 5.64 -4.94
CA ARG A 53 -0.58 4.30 -4.39
C ARG A 53 -1.17 3.20 -5.28
N CYS A 54 -2.28 3.48 -5.95
CA CYS A 54 -2.85 2.60 -6.97
C CYS A 54 -1.98 2.53 -8.22
N ALA A 55 -1.43 3.67 -8.68
CA ALA A 55 -0.50 3.70 -9.80
C ALA A 55 0.76 2.87 -9.49
N GLU A 56 1.35 3.04 -8.29
CA GLU A 56 2.50 2.25 -7.82
C GLU A 56 2.18 0.76 -7.73
N ALA A 57 1.04 0.41 -7.11
CA ALA A 57 0.60 -0.98 -6.99
C ALA A 57 0.36 -1.62 -8.37
N GLY A 58 -0.30 -0.91 -9.27
CA GLY A 58 -0.53 -1.34 -10.64
C GLY A 58 0.78 -1.57 -11.41
N ALA A 59 1.71 -0.63 -11.33
CA ALA A 59 3.03 -0.75 -11.94
C ALA A 59 3.81 -1.95 -11.40
N ALA A 60 3.77 -2.16 -10.07
CA ALA A 60 4.41 -3.30 -9.42
C ALA A 60 3.82 -4.64 -9.89
N ILE A 61 2.49 -4.75 -9.94
CA ILE A 61 1.79 -5.96 -10.43
C ILE A 61 2.12 -6.22 -11.91
N ALA A 62 2.11 -5.19 -12.74
CA ALA A 62 2.46 -5.32 -14.16
C ALA A 62 3.93 -5.74 -14.36
N GLY A 63 4.81 -5.33 -13.45
CA GLY A 63 6.20 -5.78 -13.39
C GLY A 63 6.36 -7.27 -13.04
N LEU A 64 5.44 -7.85 -12.25
CA LEU A 64 5.45 -9.29 -11.94
C LEU A 64 5.29 -10.16 -13.18
N SER A 65 4.47 -9.72 -14.13
CA SER A 65 4.27 -10.37 -15.44
C SER A 65 5.53 -10.40 -16.32
N SER A 66 6.54 -9.59 -15.97
CA SER A 66 7.81 -9.44 -16.69
C SER A 66 9.00 -10.12 -15.99
N GLY A 67 8.75 -10.77 -14.83
CA GLY A 67 9.75 -11.46 -14.00
C GLY A 67 10.22 -12.82 -14.55
N PRO A 68 11.11 -13.53 -13.82
CA PRO A 68 11.74 -14.76 -14.31
C PRO A 68 10.69 -15.81 -14.71
N SER A 69 11.01 -16.50 -15.81
CA SER A 69 10.16 -17.45 -16.53
C SER A 69 9.38 -18.39 -15.62
N GLY A 70 8.04 -18.38 -15.73
CA GLY A 70 7.09 -19.51 -15.63
C GLY A 70 7.05 -20.44 -14.41
N ASP A 71 8.12 -20.58 -13.63
CA ASP A 71 8.35 -21.76 -12.79
C ASP A 71 8.07 -21.53 -11.30
N ASP A 72 7.75 -20.30 -10.88
CA ASP A 72 7.51 -19.97 -9.48
C ASP A 72 6.16 -19.25 -9.25
N LEU A 73 5.08 -19.94 -9.63
CA LEU A 73 3.69 -19.45 -9.49
C LEU A 73 3.36 -19.03 -8.05
N ALA A 74 3.94 -19.72 -7.05
CA ALA A 74 3.75 -19.39 -5.65
C ALA A 74 4.40 -18.05 -5.30
N LEU A 75 5.62 -17.81 -5.78
CA LEU A 75 6.29 -16.52 -5.60
C LEU A 75 5.52 -15.39 -6.29
N LEU A 76 5.03 -15.60 -7.51
CA LEU A 76 4.23 -14.60 -8.23
C LEU A 76 2.95 -14.23 -7.48
N ALA A 77 2.14 -15.23 -7.09
CA ALA A 77 0.91 -15.00 -6.34
C ALA A 77 1.18 -14.32 -4.98
N SER A 78 2.25 -14.70 -4.28
CA SER A 78 2.60 -14.09 -2.99
C SER A 78 3.06 -12.63 -3.10
N GLN A 79 3.69 -12.24 -4.22
CA GLN A 79 4.08 -10.84 -4.46
C GLN A 79 2.85 -9.99 -4.79
N GLU A 80 1.96 -10.50 -5.63
CA GLU A 80 0.69 -9.87 -5.96
C GLU A 80 -0.16 -9.65 -4.71
N GLU A 81 -0.27 -10.67 -3.86
CA GLU A 81 -0.94 -10.60 -2.54
C GLU A 81 -0.36 -9.48 -1.66
N GLN A 82 0.96 -9.38 -1.56
CA GLN A 82 1.63 -8.38 -0.72
C GLN A 82 1.37 -6.96 -1.21
N ILE A 83 1.41 -6.74 -2.52
CA ILE A 83 1.10 -5.45 -3.15
C ILE A 83 -0.36 -5.07 -2.86
N THR A 84 -1.30 -5.97 -3.15
CA THR A 84 -2.73 -5.76 -2.93
C THR A 84 -3.05 -5.48 -1.45
N ARG A 85 -2.42 -6.22 -0.52
CA ARG A 85 -2.56 -5.95 0.92
C ARG A 85 -1.95 -4.61 1.35
N GLY A 86 -0.86 -4.18 0.73
CA GLY A 86 -0.27 -2.86 0.97
C GLY A 86 -1.24 -1.73 0.59
N LEU A 87 -1.86 -1.87 -0.58
CA LEU A 87 -2.89 -0.94 -1.04
C LEU A 87 -4.13 -0.98 -0.13
N LEU A 88 -4.60 -2.17 0.25
CA LEU A 88 -5.72 -2.34 1.18
C LEU A 88 -5.46 -1.68 2.54
N ARG A 89 -4.25 -1.82 3.11
CA ARG A 89 -3.90 -1.15 4.37
C ARG A 89 -3.92 0.37 4.22
N SER A 90 -3.40 0.87 3.11
CA SER A 90 -3.46 2.31 2.80
C SER A 90 -4.92 2.79 2.72
N ALA A 91 -5.77 2.06 1.99
CA ALA A 91 -7.17 2.40 1.85
C ALA A 91 -7.92 2.39 3.19
N ASN A 92 -7.74 1.35 4.02
CA ASN A 92 -8.38 1.30 5.34
C ASN A 92 -7.87 2.39 6.29
N GLY A 93 -6.59 2.77 6.22
CA GLY A 93 -6.02 3.84 7.05
C GLY A 93 -6.59 5.22 6.72
N LEU A 94 -7.16 5.39 5.53
CA LEU A 94 -7.67 6.66 5.01
C LEU A 94 -9.20 6.70 4.89
N ALA A 95 -9.86 5.53 5.00
CA ALA A 95 -11.30 5.35 4.88
C ALA A 95 -12.07 6.01 6.03
N THR A 96 -12.16 7.32 5.97
CA THR A 96 -12.91 8.19 6.89
C THR A 96 -13.80 9.17 6.12
N ALA A 97 -13.72 9.15 4.78
CA ALA A 97 -14.47 10.03 3.91
C ALA A 97 -15.94 9.61 3.75
N GLU A 98 -16.81 10.57 3.46
CA GLU A 98 -18.20 10.30 3.11
C GLU A 98 -18.29 9.46 1.83
N ASP A 99 -19.08 8.38 1.88
CA ASP A 99 -19.35 7.48 0.76
C ASP A 99 -20.85 7.17 0.65
N PRO A 100 -21.69 8.15 0.27
CA PRO A 100 -23.13 7.94 0.15
C PRO A 100 -23.51 6.89 -0.92
N SER A 101 -22.60 6.59 -1.85
CA SER A 101 -22.74 5.57 -2.89
C SER A 101 -22.33 4.15 -2.46
N GLY A 102 -21.65 4.00 -1.32
CA GLY A 102 -21.02 2.73 -0.93
C GLY A 102 -19.93 2.25 -1.92
N ALA A 103 -19.37 3.16 -2.72
CA ALA A 103 -18.38 2.86 -3.74
C ALA A 103 -16.97 2.67 -3.14
N LEU A 104 -16.59 3.45 -2.13
CA LEU A 104 -15.36 3.27 -1.36
C LEU A 104 -15.40 1.94 -0.60
N ASP A 105 -16.53 1.61 0.02
CA ASP A 105 -16.69 0.33 0.73
C ASP A 105 -16.59 -0.87 -0.22
N ARG A 106 -17.17 -0.76 -1.41
CA ARG A 106 -17.03 -1.78 -2.47
C ARG A 106 -15.61 -1.87 -2.97
N PHE A 107 -14.91 -0.75 -3.15
CA PHE A 107 -13.50 -0.73 -3.54
C PHE A 107 -12.63 -1.45 -2.50
N ILE A 108 -12.75 -1.09 -1.21
CA ILE A 108 -12.00 -1.73 -0.11
C ILE A 108 -12.33 -3.21 0.00
N SER A 109 -13.61 -3.58 -0.14
CA SER A 109 -14.04 -4.97 -0.13
C SER A 109 -13.49 -5.76 -1.32
N GLY A 110 -13.42 -5.13 -2.49
CA GLY A 110 -12.80 -5.66 -3.69
C GLY A 110 -11.30 -5.94 -3.49
N LEU A 111 -10.55 -4.98 -2.94
CA LEU A 111 -9.13 -5.18 -2.57
C LEU A 111 -8.94 -6.33 -1.56
N ARG A 112 -9.84 -6.45 -0.57
CA ARG A 112 -9.81 -7.57 0.39
C ARG A 112 -10.07 -8.91 -0.30
N LYS A 113 -11.01 -8.96 -1.23
CA LYS A 113 -11.31 -10.16 -2.04
C LYS A 113 -10.10 -10.56 -2.89
N GLN A 114 -9.49 -9.61 -3.59
CA GLN A 114 -8.27 -9.85 -4.38
C GLN A 114 -7.15 -10.45 -3.50
N ALA A 115 -6.83 -9.81 -2.37
CA ALA A 115 -5.81 -10.32 -1.45
C ALA A 115 -6.11 -11.73 -0.88
N SER A 116 -7.39 -12.08 -0.73
CA SER A 116 -7.81 -13.42 -0.31
C SER A 116 -7.67 -14.44 -1.43
N ILE A 117 -7.93 -14.05 -2.68
CA ILE A 117 -7.77 -14.92 -3.85
C ILE A 117 -6.28 -15.17 -4.10
N ASP A 118 -5.43 -14.14 -4.03
CA ASP A 118 -3.99 -14.30 -4.21
C ASP A 118 -3.34 -15.20 -3.14
N ALA A 119 -3.83 -15.15 -1.89
CA ALA A 119 -3.42 -16.09 -0.85
C ALA A 119 -3.78 -17.54 -1.20
N GLN A 120 -5.01 -17.78 -1.68
CA GLN A 120 -5.44 -19.11 -2.14
C GLN A 120 -4.65 -19.57 -3.37
N ARG A 121 -4.31 -18.66 -4.29
CA ARG A 121 -3.45 -18.96 -5.45
C ARG A 121 -2.05 -19.36 -5.01
N THR A 122 -1.50 -18.69 -3.98
CA THR A 122 -0.21 -19.05 -3.39
C THR A 122 -0.26 -20.47 -2.82
N GLU A 123 -1.31 -20.81 -2.06
CA GLU A 123 -1.50 -22.16 -1.52
C GLU A 123 -1.62 -23.22 -2.62
N ALA A 124 -2.46 -22.98 -3.64
CA ALA A 124 -2.65 -23.87 -4.78
C ALA A 124 -1.34 -24.09 -5.56
N ALA A 125 -0.56 -23.02 -5.78
CA ALA A 125 0.74 -23.12 -6.41
C ALA A 125 1.75 -23.93 -5.58
N GLN A 126 1.78 -23.74 -4.26
CA GLN A 126 2.65 -24.51 -3.36
C GLN A 126 2.27 -26.00 -3.33
N SER A 127 0.99 -26.34 -3.47
CA SER A 127 0.52 -27.73 -3.56
C SER A 127 0.62 -28.32 -4.96
N GLY A 128 1.03 -27.54 -5.97
CA GLY A 128 1.05 -27.96 -7.37
C GLY A 128 -0.34 -28.16 -7.99
N ASP A 129 -1.39 -27.60 -7.38
CA ASP A 129 -2.77 -27.68 -7.89
C ASP A 129 -2.99 -26.57 -8.94
N THR A 130 -2.52 -26.84 -10.16
CA THR A 130 -2.62 -25.89 -11.28
C THR A 130 -4.07 -25.65 -11.70
N VAL A 131 -4.97 -26.62 -11.48
CA VAL A 131 -6.40 -26.47 -11.81
C VAL A 131 -7.06 -25.45 -10.88
N ALA A 132 -6.81 -25.56 -9.57
CA ALA A 132 -7.28 -24.57 -8.62
C ALA A 132 -6.65 -23.19 -8.87
N TYR A 133 -5.34 -23.15 -9.17
CA TYR A 133 -4.62 -21.91 -9.48
C TYR A 133 -5.25 -21.16 -10.67
N ASP A 134 -5.54 -21.86 -11.77
CA ASP A 134 -6.13 -21.26 -12.97
C ASP A 134 -7.58 -20.81 -12.74
N ALA A 135 -8.38 -21.60 -12.02
CA ALA A 135 -9.75 -21.21 -11.65
C ALA A 135 -9.77 -19.92 -10.82
N LEU A 136 -8.90 -19.83 -9.81
CA LEU A 136 -8.73 -18.65 -8.98
C LEU A 136 -8.21 -17.45 -9.79
N GLY A 137 -7.42 -17.67 -10.85
CA GLY A 137 -7.01 -16.61 -11.78
C GLY A 137 -8.20 -15.95 -12.48
N GLY A 138 -9.21 -16.73 -12.87
CA GLY A 138 -10.47 -16.19 -13.41
C GLY A 138 -11.26 -15.39 -12.36
N GLU A 139 -11.34 -15.89 -11.13
CA GLU A 139 -11.99 -15.17 -10.02
C GLU A 139 -11.28 -13.86 -9.67
N LEU A 140 -9.95 -13.86 -9.72
CA LEU A 140 -9.13 -12.67 -9.49
C LEU A 140 -9.36 -11.62 -10.57
N ALA A 141 -9.41 -12.03 -11.85
CA ALA A 141 -9.69 -11.12 -12.95
C ALA A 141 -11.07 -10.44 -12.78
N GLN A 142 -12.09 -11.20 -12.39
CA GLN A 142 -13.41 -10.64 -12.08
C GLN A 142 -13.37 -9.70 -10.88
N ALA A 143 -12.70 -10.10 -9.79
CA ALA A 143 -12.57 -9.26 -8.60
C ALA A 143 -11.85 -7.93 -8.90
N LYS A 144 -10.83 -7.95 -9.77
CA LYS A 144 -10.15 -6.74 -10.26
C LYS A 144 -11.08 -5.84 -11.07
N ALA A 145 -11.86 -6.41 -11.99
CA ALA A 145 -12.83 -5.65 -12.77
C ALA A 145 -13.90 -4.99 -11.87
N ASP A 146 -14.47 -5.72 -10.92
CA ASP A 146 -15.46 -5.19 -9.97
C ASP A 146 -14.86 -4.10 -9.08
N THR A 147 -13.61 -4.27 -8.64
CA THR A 147 -12.89 -3.28 -7.82
C THR A 147 -12.62 -2.00 -8.61
N ARG A 148 -12.23 -2.12 -9.88
CA ARG A 148 -12.01 -0.99 -10.78
C ARG A 148 -13.30 -0.19 -11.01
N LEU A 149 -14.42 -0.87 -11.25
CA LEU A 149 -15.72 -0.21 -11.40
C LEU A 149 -16.12 0.56 -10.13
N ALA A 150 -15.90 -0.02 -8.95
CA ALA A 150 -16.13 0.67 -7.68
C ALA A 150 -15.19 1.88 -7.50
N ALA A 151 -13.94 1.77 -7.96
CA ALA A 151 -12.98 2.86 -7.92
C ALA A 151 -13.36 4.03 -8.84
N GLU A 152 -13.78 3.73 -10.07
CA GLU A 152 -14.30 4.70 -11.04
C GLU A 152 -15.55 5.40 -10.50
N GLU A 153 -16.48 4.66 -9.90
CA GLU A 153 -17.70 5.21 -9.30
C GLU A 153 -17.38 6.13 -8.11
N TYR A 154 -16.37 5.77 -7.31
CA TYR A 154 -15.87 6.66 -6.27
C TYR A 154 -15.15 7.88 -6.87
N GLY A 155 -14.54 7.77 -8.05
CA GLY A 155 -13.86 8.87 -8.74
C GLY A 155 -12.34 8.84 -8.61
N PHE A 156 -11.77 7.70 -8.22
CA PHE A 156 -10.34 7.45 -8.35
C PHE A 156 -9.96 7.41 -9.83
N GLN A 157 -8.81 7.99 -10.17
CA GLN A 157 -8.29 7.94 -11.54
C GLN A 157 -7.45 6.68 -11.71
N ASP A 158 -6.36 6.55 -10.95
CA ASP A 158 -5.40 5.47 -11.12
C ASP A 158 -5.94 4.11 -10.60
N CYS A 159 -6.70 4.12 -9.50
CA CYS A 159 -7.36 2.89 -9.02
C CYS A 159 -8.47 2.40 -9.96
N GLY A 160 -8.97 3.29 -10.83
CA GLY A 160 -10.00 3.03 -11.84
C GLY A 160 -9.42 2.61 -13.20
N GLN A 161 -8.10 2.54 -13.38
CA GLN A 161 -7.49 2.13 -14.63
C GLN A 161 -6.98 0.68 -14.60
N GLU A 162 -6.79 0.09 -15.78
CA GLU A 162 -5.99 -1.12 -15.89
C GLU A 162 -4.52 -0.80 -15.64
N ALA A 163 -3.88 -1.61 -14.80
CA ALA A 163 -2.47 -1.47 -14.49
C ALA A 163 -1.64 -1.48 -15.78
N THR A 164 -0.99 -0.36 -16.09
CA THR A 164 -0.06 -0.26 -17.21
C THR A 164 1.36 -0.45 -16.67
N ALA A 165 2.15 -1.36 -17.25
CA ALA A 165 3.56 -1.47 -16.89
C ALA A 165 4.26 -0.14 -17.18
N ILE A 166 4.93 0.42 -16.17
CA ILE A 166 5.84 1.54 -16.42
C ILE A 166 7.07 0.95 -17.08
N ALA A 167 7.29 1.27 -18.36
CA ALA A 167 8.53 0.92 -19.03
C ALA A 167 9.71 1.48 -18.22
N PRO A 168 10.79 0.72 -18.01
CA PRO A 168 11.96 1.26 -17.32
C PRO A 168 12.41 2.49 -18.10
N THR A 169 12.40 3.65 -17.45
CA THR A 169 13.10 4.82 -17.97
C THR A 169 14.58 4.45 -17.98
N THR A 170 15.09 4.02 -19.14
CA THR A 170 16.53 3.96 -19.37
C THR A 170 17.08 5.30 -18.91
N PRO A 171 17.99 5.36 -17.93
CA PRO A 171 18.70 6.59 -17.65
C PRO A 171 19.42 6.93 -18.95
N ASP A 172 18.98 8.01 -19.59
CA ASP A 172 19.67 8.58 -20.73
C ASP A 172 21.07 8.95 -20.22
N GLY A 173 22.00 8.02 -20.41
CA GLY A 173 23.42 8.18 -20.14
C GLY A 173 24.00 9.16 -21.16
N GLY A 174 23.47 10.38 -21.17
CA GLY A 174 24.06 11.52 -21.83
C GLY A 174 25.11 12.12 -20.92
N ALA A 175 26.36 11.68 -21.08
CA ALA A 175 27.51 12.51 -20.77
C ALA A 175 28.64 12.15 -21.75
N THR A 176 28.79 13.07 -22.70
CA THR A 176 29.89 13.37 -23.63
C THR A 176 31.26 12.79 -23.32
#